data_AF-A0A371WTI0-F1
#
_entry.id   AF-A0A371WTI0-F1
#
_cell.length_a   1.000
_cell.length_b   1.000
_cell.length_c   1.000
_cell.angle_alpha   90.00
_cell.angle_beta   90.00
_cell.angle_gamma   90.00
#
_symmetry.space_group_name_H-M   'P 1'
#
loop_
_entity.id
_entity.type
_entity.pdbx_description
1 polymer ?
#
loop_
_entity_poly.entity_id
_entity_poly.type
_entity_poly.pdbx_seq_one_letter_code
_entity_poly.pdbx_strand_id
1 'polypeptide(L)'
;MIDDLVQVQTEAFESAASAIETSFAAWTTISIRMALMATGAMTDREARMMLSEKAVAATQGAMGGAVAMFDAAMNPPLTAGGLMLTGFEVARATTHPAGQKAKANARRLRRKMGY
;
A
#
# COMPACT_ATOMS: atom_id res chain seq x y z
N MET A 1 -26.69 5.38 11.72
CA MET A 1 -27.16 4.23 10.89
C MET A 1 -27.16 4.55 9.40
N ILE A 2 -27.90 5.56 8.91
CA ILE A 2 -27.78 5.99 7.50
C ILE A 2 -26.40 6.61 7.25
N ASP A 3 -25.93 7.45 8.17
CA ASP A 3 -24.61 8.09 8.08
C ASP A 3 -23.45 7.06 8.08
N ASP A 4 -23.49 6.06 8.97
CA ASP A 4 -22.51 4.96 8.99
C ASP A 4 -22.46 4.20 7.65
N LEU A 5 -23.60 4.01 7.00
CA LEU A 5 -23.70 3.22 5.77
C LEU A 5 -23.14 3.99 4.56
N VAL A 6 -23.38 5.30 4.51
CA VAL A 6 -22.75 6.20 3.53
C VAL A 6 -21.23 6.25 3.75
N GLN A 7 -20.79 6.38 5.01
CA GLN A 7 -19.37 6.46 5.34
C GLN A 7 -18.63 5.16 4.99
N VAL A 8 -19.20 4.00 5.30
CA VAL A 8 -18.66 2.69 4.93
C VAL A 8 -18.56 2.54 3.42
N GLN A 9 -19.57 3.01 2.66
CA GLN A 9 -19.50 2.98 1.20
C GLN A 9 -18.39 3.88 0.66
N THR A 10 -18.25 5.10 1.17
CA THR A 10 -17.19 6.03 0.76
C THR A 10 -15.80 5.43 1.02
N GLU A 11 -15.54 4.94 2.23
CA GLU A 11 -14.26 4.31 2.58
C GLU A 11 -13.98 3.04 1.74
N ALA A 12 -15.01 2.25 1.43
CA ALA A 12 -14.87 1.10 0.55
C ALA A 12 -14.45 1.51 -0.87
N PHE A 13 -15.05 2.58 -1.42
CA PHE A 13 -14.66 3.10 -2.75
C PHE A 13 -13.25 3.69 -2.76
N GLU A 14 -12.87 4.45 -1.72
CA GLU A 14 -11.51 5.00 -1.60
C GLU A 14 -10.46 3.90 -1.45
N SER A 15 -10.76 2.88 -0.64
CA SER A 15 -9.90 1.71 -0.47
C SER A 15 -9.72 0.95 -1.78
N ALA A 16 -10.81 0.72 -2.52
CA ALA A 16 -10.76 0.07 -3.84
C ALA A 16 -9.93 0.88 -4.85
N ALA A 17 -10.13 2.20 -4.92
CA ALA A 17 -9.37 3.08 -5.80
C ALA A 17 -7.86 3.05 -5.45
N SER A 18 -7.52 3.14 -4.17
CA SER A 18 -6.14 3.05 -3.68
C SER A 18 -5.49 1.70 -4.00
N ALA A 19 -6.24 0.59 -3.87
CA ALA A 19 -5.78 -0.74 -4.22
C ALA A 19 -5.51 -0.88 -5.73
N ILE A 20 -6.37 -0.31 -6.57
CA ILE A 20 -6.17 -0.27 -8.03
C ILE A 20 -4.89 0.52 -8.38
N GLU A 21 -4.73 1.73 -7.85
CA GLU A 21 -3.53 2.55 -8.08
C GLU A 21 -2.24 1.85 -7.64
N THR A 22 -2.29 1.18 -6.48
CA THR A 22 -1.15 0.42 -5.94
C THR A 22 -0.83 -0.78 -6.83
N SER A 23 -1.86 -1.47 -7.33
CA SER A 23 -1.70 -2.59 -8.26
C SER A 23 -1.07 -2.14 -9.57
N PHE A 24 -1.50 -1.01 -10.14
CA PHE A 24 -0.86 -0.42 -11.32
C PHE A 24 0.60 -0.06 -11.05
N ALA A 25 0.90 0.60 -9.92
CA ALA A 25 2.27 0.96 -9.57
C ALA A 25 3.17 -0.28 -9.38
N ALA A 26 2.64 -1.35 -8.77
CA ALA A 26 3.34 -2.62 -8.62
C ALA A 26 3.60 -3.27 -9.98
N TRP A 27 2.59 -3.31 -10.86
CA TRP A 27 2.71 -3.84 -12.21
C TRP A 27 3.73 -3.07 -13.04
N THR A 28 3.65 -1.73 -13.08
CA THR A 28 4.65 -0.88 -13.76
C THR A 28 6.05 -1.12 -13.23
N THR A 29 6.20 -1.27 -11.92
CA THR A 29 7.51 -1.58 -11.30
C THR A 29 8.04 -2.93 -11.78
N ILE A 30 7.21 -3.97 -11.84
CA ILE A 30 7.61 -5.31 -12.30
C ILE A 30 7.99 -5.26 -13.79
N SER A 31 7.14 -4.66 -14.63
CA SER A 31 7.37 -4.57 -16.08
C SER A 31 8.67 -3.83 -16.41
N ILE A 32 8.92 -2.68 -15.78
CA ILE A 32 10.16 -1.91 -16.01
C ILE A 32 11.38 -2.66 -15.46
N ARG A 33 11.28 -3.32 -14.30
CA ARG A 33 12.40 -4.14 -13.78
C ARG A 33 12.74 -5.28 -14.72
N MET A 34 11.75 -6.00 -15.25
CA MET A 34 11.99 -7.06 -16.23
C MET A 34 12.68 -6.52 -17.48
N ALA A 35 12.25 -5.36 -18.00
CA ALA A 35 12.89 -4.72 -19.14
C ALA A 35 14.35 -4.30 -18.85
N LEU A 36 14.63 -3.75 -17.66
CA LEU A 36 15.99 -3.36 -17.27
C LEU A 36 16.89 -4.57 -16.99
N MET A 37 16.35 -5.67 -16.48
CA MET A 37 17.09 -6.93 -16.31
C MET A 37 17.42 -7.56 -17.67
N ALA A 38 16.46 -7.58 -18.60
CA ALA A 38 16.65 -8.12 -19.94
C ALA A 38 17.72 -7.35 -20.75
N THR A 39 17.84 -6.04 -20.51
CA THR A 39 18.85 -5.18 -21.16
C THR A 39 20.17 -5.08 -20.40
N GLY A 40 20.29 -5.69 -19.21
CA GLY A 40 21.47 -5.56 -18.34
C GLY A 40 21.66 -4.17 -17.72
N ALA A 41 20.72 -3.24 -17.91
CA ALA A 41 20.76 -1.87 -17.39
C ALA A 41 20.40 -1.76 -15.89
N MET A 42 19.94 -2.87 -15.28
CA MET A 42 19.70 -2.96 -13.85
C MET A 42 20.92 -3.47 -13.10
N THR A 43 21.46 -2.66 -12.19
CA THR A 43 22.54 -3.13 -11.32
C THR A 43 21.98 -4.02 -10.21
N ASP A 44 22.70 -5.08 -9.83
CA ASP A 44 22.30 -5.99 -8.74
C ASP A 44 22.13 -5.23 -7.41
N ARG A 45 22.95 -4.19 -7.17
CA ARG A 45 22.83 -3.30 -6.01
C ARG A 45 21.48 -2.59 -5.95
N GLU A 46 20.98 -2.11 -7.09
CA GLU A 46 19.68 -1.41 -7.17
C GLU A 46 18.52 -2.38 -6.98
N ALA A 47 18.60 -3.59 -7.54
CA ALA A 47 17.63 -4.65 -7.31
C ALA A 47 17.52 -5.03 -5.83
N ARG A 48 18.65 -5.18 -5.14
CA ARG A 48 18.72 -5.49 -3.71
C ARG A 48 18.18 -4.35 -2.85
N MET A 49 18.52 -3.09 -3.16
CA MET A 49 17.99 -1.92 -2.46
C MET A 49 16.46 -1.84 -2.59
N MET A 50 15.96 -2.09 -3.79
CA MET A 50 14.52 -2.12 -4.08
C MET A 50 13.78 -3.29 -3.41
N LEU A 51 14.47 -4.37 -3.07
CA LEU A 51 13.96 -5.50 -2.29
C LEU A 51 13.95 -5.17 -0.80
N SER A 52 15.02 -4.58 -0.27
CA SER A 52 15.08 -4.17 1.14
C SER A 52 14.04 -3.10 1.46
N GLU A 53 13.77 -2.17 0.54
CA GLU A 53 12.68 -1.19 0.67
C GLU A 53 11.29 -1.85 0.85
N LYS A 54 11.05 -3.01 0.21
CA LYS A 54 9.79 -3.76 0.41
C LYS A 54 9.71 -4.38 1.79
N ALA A 55 10.81 -4.95 2.28
CA ALA A 55 10.87 -5.52 3.63
C ALA A 55 10.63 -4.46 4.70
N VAL A 56 11.26 -3.28 4.57
CA VAL A 56 11.02 -2.14 5.47
C VAL A 56 9.56 -1.68 5.40
N ALA A 57 8.96 -1.59 4.20
CA ALA A 57 7.57 -1.23 4.05
C ALA A 57 6.62 -2.23 4.72
N ALA A 58 6.92 -3.53 4.61
CA ALA A 58 6.14 -4.58 5.25
C ALA A 58 6.22 -4.48 6.78
N THR A 59 7.41 -4.22 7.35
CA THR A 59 7.55 -3.99 8.79
C THR A 59 6.81 -2.74 9.25
N GLN A 60 6.88 -1.64 8.50
CA GLN A 60 6.11 -0.42 8.78
C GLN A 60 4.60 -0.66 8.73
N GLY A 61 4.12 -1.42 7.74
CA GLY A 61 2.72 -1.81 7.62
C GLY A 61 2.28 -2.70 8.78
N ALA A 62 3.09 -3.68 9.17
CA ALA A 62 2.80 -4.54 10.30
C ALA A 62 2.71 -3.75 11.62
N MET A 63 3.63 -2.81 11.86
CA MET A 63 3.58 -1.93 13.03
C MET A 63 2.36 -1.01 13.00
N GLY A 64 2.06 -0.39 11.86
CA GLY A 64 0.88 0.47 11.71
C GLY A 64 -0.43 -0.29 11.93
N GLY A 65 -0.52 -1.51 11.40
CA GLY A 65 -1.65 -2.41 11.63
C GLY A 65 -1.80 -2.81 13.09
N ALA A 66 -0.69 -3.14 13.76
CA ALA A 66 -0.70 -3.49 15.18
C ALA A 66 -1.17 -2.32 16.06
N VAL A 67 -0.74 -1.09 15.76
CA VAL A 67 -1.20 0.12 16.46
C VAL A 67 -2.69 0.34 16.24
N ALA A 68 -3.17 0.25 14.99
CA ALA A 68 -4.59 0.40 14.67
C ALA A 68 -5.46 -0.68 15.33
N MET A 69 -5.00 -1.93 15.35
CA MET A 69 -5.68 -3.03 16.06
C MET A 69 -5.68 -2.81 17.57
N PHE A 70 -4.60 -2.29 18.14
CA PHE A 70 -4.53 -2.00 19.57
C PHE A 70 -5.49 -0.87 19.95
N ASP A 71 -5.56 0.18 19.14
CA ASP A 71 -6.51 1.28 19.33
C ASP A 71 -7.96 0.78 19.22
N ALA A 72 -8.26 -0.06 18.23
CA ALA A 72 -9.55 -0.73 18.10
C ALA A 72 -9.92 -1.60 19.30
N ALA A 73 -8.94 -2.27 19.91
CA ALA A 73 -9.18 -3.10 21.10
C ALA A 73 -9.45 -2.26 22.34
N MET A 74 -8.78 -1.10 22.48
CA MET A 74 -8.98 -0.16 23.58
C MET A 74 -10.27 0.66 23.42
N ASN A 75 -10.67 0.94 22.18
CA ASN A 75 -11.85 1.69 21.80
C ASN A 75 -12.75 0.83 20.89
N PRO A 76 -13.38 -0.23 21.44
CA PRO A 76 -14.13 -1.18 20.63
C PRO A 76 -15.34 -0.51 19.95
N PRO A 77 -15.54 -0.72 18.64
CA PRO A 77 -16.66 -0.15 17.93
C PRO A 77 -17.98 -0.71 18.45
N LEU A 78 -18.92 0.19 18.75
CA LEU A 78 -20.24 -0.17 19.30
C LEU A 78 -21.28 -0.49 18.22
N THR A 79 -20.97 -0.21 16.95
CA THR A 79 -21.87 -0.44 15.81
C THR A 79 -21.20 -1.31 14.74
N ALA A 80 -22.02 -2.02 13.95
CA ALA A 80 -21.52 -2.81 12.82
C ALA A 80 -20.81 -1.93 11.77
N GLY A 81 -21.28 -0.70 11.56
CA GLY A 81 -20.61 0.29 10.71
C GLY A 81 -19.24 0.70 11.26
N GLY A 82 -19.16 0.99 12.55
CA GLY A 82 -17.90 1.26 13.25
C GLY A 82 -16.91 0.11 13.11
N LEU A 83 -17.36 -1.15 13.24
CA LEU A 83 -16.51 -2.32 13.07
C LEU A 83 -15.93 -2.41 11.64
N MET A 84 -16.73 -2.11 10.62
CA MET A 84 -16.25 -2.06 9.23
C MET A 84 -15.23 -0.93 9.01
N LEU A 85 -15.49 0.27 9.54
CA LEU A 85 -14.59 1.41 9.45
C LEU A 85 -13.24 1.12 10.11
N THR A 86 -13.25 0.56 11.32
CA THR A 86 -12.03 0.09 12.00
C THR A 86 -11.28 -0.96 11.16
N GLY A 87 -12.01 -1.87 10.50
CA GLY A 87 -11.42 -2.82 9.56
C GLY A 87 -10.70 -2.12 8.39
N PHE A 88 -11.29 -1.08 7.82
CA PHE A 88 -10.66 -0.27 6.77
C PHE A 88 -9.43 0.50 7.27
N GLU A 89 -9.47 1.05 8.48
CA GLU A 89 -8.34 1.75 9.08
C GLU A 89 -7.14 0.82 9.27
N VAL A 90 -7.37 -0.38 9.82
CA VAL A 90 -6.33 -1.41 9.96
C VAL A 90 -5.80 -1.84 8.60
N ALA A 91 -6.67 -2.09 7.62
CA ALA A 91 -6.27 -2.43 6.26
C ALA A 91 -5.45 -1.31 5.59
N ARG A 92 -5.84 -0.05 5.81
CA ARG A 92 -5.11 1.12 5.29
C ARG A 92 -3.75 1.26 5.97
N ALA A 93 -3.67 1.14 7.29
CA ALA A 93 -2.42 1.23 8.04
C ALA A 93 -1.41 0.14 7.62
N THR A 94 -1.90 -1.07 7.35
CA THR A 94 -1.06 -2.20 6.91
C THR A 94 -0.57 -2.07 5.47
N THR A 95 -1.39 -1.55 4.56
CA THR A 95 -1.08 -1.55 3.12
C THR A 95 -0.46 -0.25 2.62
N HIS A 96 -0.72 0.88 3.29
CA HIS A 96 -0.30 2.20 2.84
C HIS A 96 1.24 2.34 2.66
N PRO A 97 2.10 1.85 3.56
CA PRO A 97 3.56 1.94 3.36
C PRO A 97 4.03 1.20 2.11
N ALA A 98 3.46 0.03 1.83
CA ALA A 98 3.75 -0.74 0.62
C ALA A 98 3.31 0.02 -0.64
N GLY A 99 2.12 0.62 -0.62
CA GLY A 99 1.62 1.47 -1.70
C GLY A 99 2.52 2.69 -1.98
N GLN A 100 2.97 3.39 -0.93
CA GLN A 100 3.89 4.51 -1.09
C GLN A 100 5.23 4.10 -1.70
N LYS A 101 5.81 2.97 -1.27
CA LYS A 101 7.06 2.46 -1.85
C LYS A 101 6.89 1.96 -3.28
N ALA A 102 5.77 1.33 -3.62
CA ALA A 102 5.46 0.95 -5.00
C ALA A 102 5.38 2.18 -5.91
N LYS A 103 4.66 3.23 -5.49
CA LYS A 103 4.57 4.51 -6.22
C LYS A 103 5.93 5.20 -6.35
N ALA A 104 6.73 5.25 -5.28
CA ALA A 104 8.07 5.82 -5.30
C ALA A 104 9.01 5.07 -6.26
N ASN A 105 8.96 3.74 -6.25
CA ASN A 105 9.75 2.90 -7.14
C ASN A 105 9.34 3.03 -8.60
N ALA A 106 8.04 3.05 -8.89
CA ALA A 106 7.53 3.32 -10.23
C ALA A 106 8.02 4.68 -10.76
N ARG A 107 7.98 5.75 -9.93
CA ARG A 107 8.50 7.08 -10.28
C ARG A 107 10.02 7.06 -10.54
N ARG A 108 10.79 6.39 -9.69
CA ARG A 108 12.26 6.25 -9.84
C ARG A 108 12.61 5.55 -11.16
N LEU A 109 11.94 4.45 -11.46
CA LEU A 109 12.16 3.68 -12.67
C LEU A 109 11.73 4.42 -13.93
N ARG A 110 10.58 5.12 -13.89
CA ARG A 110 10.10 5.95 -15.01
C ARG A 110 11.11 7.04 -15.38
N ARG A 111 11.64 7.77 -14.39
CA ARG A 111 12.70 8.77 -14.61
C ARG A 111 13.96 8.17 -15.23
N LYS A 112 14.32 6.95 -14.84
CA LYS A 112 15.50 6.25 -15.38
C LYS A 112 15.32 5.86 -16.85
N MET A 113 14.09 5.62 -17.29
CA MET A 113 13.76 5.30 -18.69
C MET A 113 13.50 6.54 -19.56
N GLY A 114 13.61 7.76 -19.02
CA GLY A 114 13.43 9.00 -19.79
C GLY A 114 11.97 9.41 -20.05
N TYR A 115 11.02 8.91 -19.25
CA TYR A 115 9.58 9.24 -19.33
C TYR A 115 9.08 10.14 -18.18
#